data_AF-A0A5K1EFT5-F1
#
_entry.id   AF-A0A5K1EFT5-F1
#
_cell.length_a   1.000
_cell.length_b   1.000
_cell.length_c   1.000
_cell.angle_alpha   90.00
_cell.angle_beta   90.00
_cell.angle_gamma   90.00
#
_symmetry.space_group_name_H-M   'P 1'
#
loop_
_entity.id
_entity.type
_entity.pdbx_description
1 polymer ?
#
loop_
_entity_poly.entity_id
_entity_poly.type
_entity_poly.pdbx_seq_one_letter_code
_entity_poly.pdbx_strand_id
1 'polypeptide(L)'
;DLELLARNCRSLVSLKVSECEILYLDNFFRAAEMIKEFGGGSFNQVGEGNIYENVHFPPSLSALGLIFLSRHNMSAIFPCAASLKQLDLQYTCLDMEDHCQLIQRFPSLEVLE
;
A
#
# COMPACT_ATOMS: atom_id res chain seq x y z
N ASP A 1 -10.94 -15.30 -1.77
CA ASP A 1 -10.82 -14.39 -2.92
C ASP A 1 -11.20 -12.99 -2.45
N LEU A 2 -10.22 -12.08 -2.41
CA LEU A 2 -10.43 -10.71 -1.92
C LEU A 2 -11.21 -9.84 -2.92
N GLU A 3 -11.09 -10.10 -4.22
CA GLU A 3 -11.84 -9.39 -5.26
C GLU A 3 -13.35 -9.63 -5.10
N LEU A 4 -13.75 -10.88 -4.88
CA LEU A 4 -15.16 -11.21 -4.60
C LEU A 4 -15.68 -10.54 -3.32
N LEU A 5 -14.84 -10.44 -2.29
CA LEU A 5 -15.20 -9.75 -1.05
C LEU A 5 -15.44 -8.25 -1.31
N ALA A 6 -14.54 -7.58 -2.02
CA ALA A 6 -14.70 -6.17 -2.37
C ALA A 6 -15.96 -5.91 -3.22
N ARG A 7 -16.25 -6.80 -4.19
CA ARG A 7 -17.46 -6.68 -5.04
C ARG A 7 -18.77 -6.82 -4.27
N ASN A 8 -18.79 -7.71 -3.26
CA ASN A 8 -19.97 -7.96 -2.46
C ASN A 8 -20.13 -6.96 -1.31
N CYS A 9 -19.03 -6.46 -0.76
CA CYS A 9 -19.00 -5.54 0.37
C CYS A 9 -18.72 -4.11 -0.07
N ARG A 10 -19.70 -3.46 -0.72
CA ARG A 10 -19.57 -2.07 -1.24
C ARG A 10 -19.30 -1.00 -0.17
N SER A 11 -19.49 -1.34 1.11
CA SER A 11 -19.21 -0.46 2.25
C SER A 11 -17.93 -0.85 3.00
N LEU A 12 -17.06 -1.67 2.39
CA LEU A 12 -15.78 -2.03 2.99
C LEU A 12 -14.86 -0.80 3.05
N VAL A 13 -14.49 -0.40 4.26
CA VAL A 13 -13.67 0.79 4.52
C VAL A 13 -12.25 0.43 5.00
N SER A 14 -12.10 -0.68 5.71
CA SER A 14 -10.80 -1.12 6.24
C SER A 14 -10.64 -2.62 6.02
N LEU A 15 -9.44 -3.03 5.59
CA LEU A 15 -9.05 -4.42 5.48
C LEU A 15 -7.60 -4.58 5.92
N LYS A 16 -7.38 -5.48 6.87
CA LYS A 16 -6.04 -5.95 7.25
C LYS A 16 -5.94 -7.43 6.96
N VAL A 17 -4.90 -7.83 6.24
CA VAL A 17 -4.61 -9.21 5.87
C VAL A 17 -3.18 -9.56 6.25
N SER A 18 -2.90 -10.86 6.35
CA SER A 18 -1.53 -11.36 6.45
C SER A 18 -0.74 -11.11 5.17
N GLU A 19 0.47 -11.65 5.09
CA GLU A 19 1.29 -11.60 3.88
C GLU A 19 0.52 -12.08 2.64
N CYS A 20 0.49 -11.23 1.60
CA CYS A 20 -0.16 -11.48 0.33
C CYS A 20 0.54 -10.64 -0.74
N GLU A 21 0.96 -11.24 -1.86
CA GLU A 21 1.66 -10.50 -2.92
C GLU A 21 0.80 -9.36 -3.48
N ILE A 22 1.32 -8.13 -3.42
CA ILE A 22 0.60 -6.91 -3.79
C ILE A 22 0.14 -6.92 -5.25
N LEU A 23 0.88 -7.59 -6.14
CA LEU A 23 0.52 -7.73 -7.56
C LEU A 23 -0.79 -8.51 -7.77
N TYR A 24 -1.15 -9.40 -6.84
CA TYR A 24 -2.41 -10.13 -6.92
C TYR A 24 -3.60 -9.34 -6.37
N LEU A 25 -3.36 -8.14 -5.83
CA LEU A 25 -4.39 -7.30 -5.24
C LEU A 25 -4.91 -6.21 -6.19
N ASP A 26 -4.42 -6.11 -7.43
CA ASP A 26 -4.86 -5.08 -8.38
C ASP A 26 -6.38 -5.12 -8.60
N ASN A 27 -6.96 -6.29 -8.87
CA ASN A 27 -8.40 -6.42 -9.02
C ASN A 27 -9.18 -6.13 -7.73
N PHE A 28 -8.61 -6.45 -6.56
CA PHE A 28 -9.21 -6.11 -5.28
C PHE A 28 -9.27 -4.58 -5.12
N PHE A 29 -8.16 -3.88 -5.31
CA PHE A 29 -8.12 -2.42 -5.20
C PHE A 29 -9.04 -1.73 -6.20
N ARG A 30 -9.16 -2.25 -7.42
CA ARG A 30 -10.11 -1.74 -8.41
C ARG A 30 -11.57 -1.93 -8.00
N ALA A 31 -11.89 -3.01 -7.27
CA ALA A 31 -13.25 -3.28 -6.80
C ALA A 31 -13.58 -2.58 -5.47
N ALA A 32 -12.58 -2.29 -4.64
CA ALA A 32 -12.75 -1.75 -3.29
C ALA A 32 -12.80 -0.20 -3.27
N GLU A 33 -13.76 0.40 -3.98
CA GLU A 33 -13.84 1.86 -4.18
C GLU A 33 -13.89 2.67 -2.87
N MET A 34 -14.50 2.11 -1.81
CA MET A 34 -14.69 2.78 -0.52
C MET A 34 -13.59 2.51 0.51
N ILE A 35 -12.56 1.74 0.14
CA ILE A 35 -11.47 1.41 1.07
C ILE A 35 -10.69 2.66 1.43
N LYS A 36 -10.47 2.85 2.73
CA LYS A 36 -9.68 3.96 3.29
C LYS A 36 -8.43 3.46 3.99
N GLU A 37 -8.46 2.23 4.50
CA GLU A 37 -7.34 1.60 5.20
C GLU A 37 -7.06 0.22 4.61
N PHE A 38 -5.79 0.00 4.27
CA PHE A 38 -5.28 -1.31 3.88
C PHE A 38 -4.02 -1.65 4.67
N GLY A 39 -4.00 -2.83 5.30
CA GLY A 39 -2.84 -3.37 6.00
C GLY A 39 -2.49 -4.77 5.50
N GLY A 40 -1.21 -5.05 5.31
CA GLY A 40 -0.72 -6.31 4.73
C GLY A 40 -0.10 -6.03 3.37
N GLY A 41 -0.18 -6.98 2.43
CA GLY A 41 0.46 -6.79 1.13
C GLY A 41 1.99 -6.91 1.22
N SER A 42 2.60 -7.67 0.31
CA SER A 42 4.04 -7.88 0.28
C SER A 42 4.63 -7.64 -1.10
N PHE A 43 5.89 -7.23 -1.11
CA PHE A 43 6.69 -7.02 -2.32
C PHE A 43 7.77 -8.09 -2.42
N ASN A 44 7.38 -9.30 -2.83
CA ASN A 44 8.25 -10.48 -2.71
C ASN A 44 9.13 -10.72 -3.95
N GLN A 45 8.86 -10.07 -5.08
CA GLN A 45 9.64 -10.28 -6.30
C GLN A 45 10.89 -9.41 -6.32
N VAL A 46 12.03 -10.07 -6.55
CA VAL A 46 13.34 -9.48 -6.79
C VAL A 46 13.64 -9.66 -8.27
N GLY A 47 13.73 -8.57 -9.05
CA GLY A 47 13.94 -8.66 -10.49
C GLY A 47 14.21 -7.32 -11.17
N GLU A 48 14.68 -7.38 -12.41
CA GLU A 48 14.95 -6.21 -13.24
C GLU A 48 13.63 -5.63 -13.79
N GLY A 49 13.31 -4.40 -13.39
CA GLY A 49 12.13 -3.67 -13.85
C GLY A 49 11.14 -3.37 -12.73
N ASN A 50 10.47 -2.22 -12.82
CA ASN A 50 9.55 -1.77 -11.78
C ASN A 50 8.15 -2.37 -12.00
N ILE A 51 8.02 -3.69 -11.88
CA ILE A 51 6.76 -4.42 -12.07
C ILE A 51 5.63 -3.91 -11.17
N TYR A 52 6.00 -3.21 -10.10
CA TYR A 52 5.10 -2.61 -9.13
C TYR A 52 4.58 -1.22 -9.53
N GLU A 53 5.07 -0.60 -10.60
CA GLU A 53 4.58 0.72 -11.10
C GLU A 53 3.10 0.72 -11.48
N ASN A 54 2.57 -0.44 -11.84
CA ASN A 54 1.19 -0.56 -12.31
C ASN A 54 0.20 -0.97 -11.20
N VAL A 55 0.66 -1.10 -9.95
CA VAL A 55 -0.23 -1.41 -8.83
C VAL A 55 -1.19 -0.25 -8.61
N HIS A 56 -2.48 -0.53 -8.76
CA HIS A 56 -3.51 0.47 -8.51
C HIS A 56 -3.79 0.62 -7.01
N PHE A 57 -3.58 1.82 -6.47
CA PHE A 57 -4.08 2.20 -5.15
C PHE A 57 -5.35 3.04 -5.27
N PRO A 58 -6.42 2.73 -4.51
CA PRO A 58 -7.65 3.52 -4.57
C PRO A 58 -7.42 4.96 -4.11
N PRO A 59 -8.02 5.98 -4.76
CA PRO A 59 -7.84 7.38 -4.40
C PRO A 59 -8.43 7.72 -3.02
N SER A 60 -9.33 6.88 -2.51
CA SER A 60 -9.93 6.96 -1.18
C SER A 60 -9.00 6.49 -0.06
N LEU A 61 -7.87 5.85 -0.40
CA LEU A 61 -6.92 5.30 0.56
C LEU A 61 -6.20 6.42 1.33
N SER A 62 -6.35 6.38 2.65
CA SER A 62 -5.76 7.34 3.58
C SER A 62 -4.86 6.68 4.63
N ALA A 63 -4.91 5.37 4.80
CA ALA A 63 -4.08 4.61 5.72
C ALA A 63 -3.52 3.37 5.02
N LEU A 64 -2.21 3.18 5.13
CA LEU A 64 -1.51 2.09 4.46
C LEU A 64 -0.49 1.45 5.40
N GLY A 65 -0.49 0.13 5.50
CA GLY A 65 0.56 -0.65 6.15
C GLY A 65 1.00 -1.77 5.23
N LEU A 66 2.30 -1.83 4.94
CA LEU A 66 2.87 -2.78 3.98
C LEU A 66 3.92 -3.66 4.64
N ILE A 67 4.01 -4.90 4.18
CA ILE A 67 4.99 -5.87 4.64
C ILE A 67 6.11 -5.98 3.59
N PHE A 68 7.37 -6.04 4.03
CA PHE A 68 8.55 -6.20 3.18
C PHE A 68 8.74 -5.13 2.09
N LEU A 69 8.19 -3.93 2.26
CA LEU A 69 8.52 -2.78 1.41
C LEU A 69 10.03 -2.47 1.54
N SER A 70 10.72 -2.26 0.43
CA SER A 70 12.15 -1.99 0.35
C SER A 70 12.45 -0.76 -0.51
N ARG A 71 13.68 -0.25 -0.44
CA ARG A 71 14.14 0.88 -1.27
C ARG A 71 13.81 0.71 -2.76
N HIS A 72 13.89 -0.51 -3.28
CA HIS A 72 13.69 -0.80 -4.71
C HIS A 72 12.24 -0.65 -5.18
N ASN A 73 11.27 -0.83 -4.29
CA ASN A 73 9.83 -0.84 -4.61
C ASN A 73 9.07 0.31 -3.93
N MET A 74 9.76 1.16 -3.17
CA MET A 74 9.23 2.34 -2.51
C MET A 74 8.46 3.29 -3.44
N SER A 75 8.87 3.40 -4.71
CA SER A 75 8.21 4.27 -5.68
C SER A 75 6.78 3.84 -6.01
N ALA A 76 6.41 2.59 -5.76
CA ALA A 76 5.08 2.05 -6.03
C ALA A 76 3.98 2.76 -5.22
N ILE A 77 4.30 3.29 -4.04
CA ILE A 77 3.33 3.98 -3.17
C ILE A 77 3.34 5.51 -3.32
N PHE A 78 4.23 6.07 -4.14
CA PHE A 78 4.25 7.51 -4.38
C PHE A 78 2.98 8.07 -5.04
N PRO A 79 2.27 7.34 -5.92
CA PRO A 79 1.01 7.83 -6.50
C PRO A 79 -0.07 8.17 -5.46
N CYS A 80 -0.08 7.51 -4.30
CA CYS A 80 -1.02 7.80 -3.21
C CYS A 80 -0.44 8.65 -2.07
N ALA A 81 0.80 9.14 -2.19
CA ALA A 81 1.47 9.85 -1.10
C ALA A 81 0.74 11.13 -0.64
N ALA A 82 0.04 11.81 -1.54
CA ALA A 82 -0.71 13.03 -1.20
C ALA A 82 -2.04 12.75 -0.47
N SER A 83 -2.61 11.54 -0.57
CA SER A 83 -3.86 11.17 0.10
C SER A 83 -3.64 10.45 1.43
N LEU A 84 -2.45 9.89 1.64
CA LEU A 84 -2.10 9.12 2.83
C LEU A 84 -1.88 10.02 4.05
N LYS A 85 -2.60 9.69 5.11
CA LYS A 85 -2.57 10.31 6.45
C LYS A 85 -1.95 9.38 7.49
N GLN A 86 -2.01 8.07 7.29
CA GLN A 86 -1.37 7.08 8.16
C GLN A 86 -0.50 6.15 7.34
N LEU A 87 0.71 5.91 7.82
CA LEU A 87 1.64 4.94 7.25
C LEU A 87 2.24 4.08 8.36
N ASP A 88 2.13 2.76 8.21
CA ASP A 88 2.75 1.78 9.09
C ASP A 88 3.96 1.16 8.39
N LEU A 89 5.14 1.42 8.95
CA LEU A 89 6.45 1.00 8.45
C LEU A 89 7.06 -0.15 9.29
N GLN A 90 6.38 -0.64 10.32
CA GLN A 90 6.94 -1.60 11.30
C GLN A 90 7.49 -2.89 10.68
N TYR A 91 6.86 -3.35 9.60
CA TYR A 91 7.22 -4.61 8.92
C TYR A 91 7.89 -4.38 7.57
N THR A 92 8.47 -3.19 7.37
CA THR A 92 9.21 -2.87 6.14
C THR A 92 10.68 -3.25 6.26
N CYS A 93 11.35 -3.38 5.11
CA CYS A 93 12.77 -3.62 4.95
C CYS A 93 13.53 -2.32 4.64
N LEU A 94 13.04 -1.19 5.15
CA LEU A 94 13.61 0.14 4.93
C LEU A 94 14.61 0.48 6.05
N ASP A 95 15.68 1.19 5.68
CA ASP A 95 16.60 1.77 6.65
C ASP A 95 16.20 3.20 7.07
N MET A 96 17.02 3.83 7.93
CA MET A 96 16.74 5.19 8.42
C MET A 96 16.80 6.25 7.31
N GLU A 97 17.65 6.07 6.30
CA GLU A 97 17.75 6.99 5.17
C GLU A 97 16.51 6.87 4.28
N ASP A 98 16.07 5.64 4.02
CA ASP A 98 14.86 5.33 3.29
C ASP A 98 13.62 5.95 3.95
N HIS A 99 13.50 5.83 5.27
CA HIS A 99 12.42 6.46 6.02
C HIS A 99 12.38 7.97 5.81
N CYS A 100 13.55 8.64 5.87
CA CYS A 100 13.63 10.08 5.65
C CYS A 100 13.19 10.45 4.23
N GLN A 101 13.66 9.73 3.22
CA GLN A 101 13.30 9.98 1.82
C GLN A 101 11.82 9.74 1.56
N LEU A 102 11.26 8.70 2.18
CA LEU A 102 9.85 8.37 2.08
C LEU A 102 9.00 9.47 2.71
N ILE A 103 9.20 9.79 3.99
CA ILE A 103 8.36 10.73 4.73
C ILE A 103 8.32 12.11 4.07
N GLN A 104 9.43 12.57 3.48
CA GLN A 104 9.48 13.84 2.73
C GLN A 104 8.50 13.90 1.54
N ARG A 105 8.04 12.76 1.03
CA ARG A 105 7.10 12.67 -0.10
C ARG A 105 5.63 12.69 0.33
N PHE A 106 5.32 12.58 1.62
CA PHE A 106 3.96 12.40 2.15
C PHE A 106 3.52 13.65 2.91
N PRO A 107 3.09 14.72 2.20
CA PRO A 107 2.83 16.04 2.81
C PRO A 107 1.61 16.06 3.73
N SER A 108 0.76 15.03 3.70
CA SER A 108 -0.47 14.93 4.49
C SER A 108 -0.40 13.89 5.60
N LEU A 109 0.79 13.36 5.89
CA LEU A 109 0.98 12.34 6.91
C LEU A 109 0.72 12.91 8.32
N GLU A 110 -0.19 12.28 9.05
CA GLU A 110 -0.62 12.63 10.40
C GLU A 110 -0.17 11.58 11.43
N VAL A 111 -0.10 10.31 11.02
CA VAL A 111 0.26 9.16 11.87
C VAL A 111 1.35 8.33 11.18
N LEU A 112 2.40 8.00 11.93
CA LEU A 112 3.48 7.13 11.49
C LEU A 112 3.69 6.06 12.57
N GLU A 113 3.64 4.80 12.17
CA GLU A 113 3.83 3.62 13.04
C GLU A 113 5.05 2.80 12.61
#